data_AF-A0A4Z1I6W3-F1
#
_entry.id   AF-A0A4Z1I6W3-F1
#
_cell.length_a   1.000
_cell.length_b   1.000
_cell.length_c   1.000
_cell.angle_alpha   90.00
_cell.angle_beta   90.00
_cell.angle_gamma   90.00
#
_symmetry.space_group_name_H-M   'P 1'
#
loop_
_entity.id
_entity.type
_entity.pdbx_description
1 polymer ?
#
loop_
_entity_poly.entity_id
_entity_poly.type
_entity_poly.pdbx_seq_one_letter_code
_entity_poly.pdbx_strand_id
1 'polypeptide(L)'
;MEHAKQSKLLERCTTRFEQYGETFAAILLGAPMIATIDRLNVQTMFGSNFKDYGVQPLRRSATLPFLGERWFIWQQSRTLMRPNFTRANVANLPSFEKNLQKFFKLLPEDGSTVDLKPLLCKLFIDTSTEYFFGESMDMLSPEQPVRTQEFLDAFHYGQFGTGRRLQLGKLAFLYRDKKYYDSIKVAHAFADFYVDKAIEYRADRLYSQALRLYPVASIASRKAYKDGVLPRGGGPDGKSPIFVRKGTVIITPLYSLHRLADCFKPDGDKVVPSRWEDPSLRPGAAYIPFGWGIHTCPAQHLAEIEIAYTLARMAQKWKYLECRDEVEEWLEELRV
;
A
#
# COMPACT_ATOMS: atom_id res chain seq x y z
N MET A 1 0.20 4.98 -24.77
CA MET A 1 0.56 3.75 -24.02
C MET A 1 2.06 3.66 -23.76
N GLU A 2 2.93 4.32 -24.54
CA GLU A 2 4.39 4.14 -24.46
C GLU A 2 5.01 4.37 -23.08
N HIS A 3 4.60 5.39 -22.32
CA HIS A 3 5.21 5.64 -21.00
C HIS A 3 5.00 4.52 -19.97
N ALA A 4 3.97 3.67 -20.13
CA ALA A 4 3.78 2.47 -19.31
C ALA A 4 4.68 1.30 -19.76
N LYS A 5 5.27 1.39 -20.97
CA LYS A 5 6.39 0.54 -21.41
C LYS A 5 7.75 1.11 -20.97
N GLN A 6 7.80 2.40 -20.59
CA GLN A 6 9.00 3.11 -20.11
C GLN A 6 9.07 3.23 -18.58
N SER A 7 8.10 2.66 -17.83
CA SER A 7 8.01 2.79 -16.37
C SER A 7 7.99 4.25 -15.84
N LYS A 8 7.32 5.16 -16.57
CA LYS A 8 7.21 6.61 -16.25
C LYS A 8 5.75 7.11 -16.08
N LEU A 9 4.81 6.24 -15.72
CA LEU A 9 3.40 6.57 -15.51
C LEU A 9 3.17 7.48 -14.29
N LEU A 10 3.86 7.24 -13.18
CA LEU A 10 3.74 8.06 -11.97
C LEU A 10 4.38 9.45 -12.10
N GLU A 11 5.55 9.54 -12.75
CA GLU A 11 6.18 10.81 -13.14
C GLU A 11 5.24 11.64 -14.02
N ARG A 12 4.64 11.02 -15.06
CA ARG A 12 3.62 11.68 -15.90
C ARG A 12 2.29 11.99 -15.17
N CYS A 13 2.06 11.45 -13.98
CA CYS A 13 0.98 11.91 -13.11
C CYS A 13 1.36 13.20 -12.36
N THR A 14 2.61 13.36 -11.94
CA THR A 14 3.10 14.61 -11.32
C THR A 14 3.09 15.78 -12.31
N THR A 15 3.63 15.61 -13.52
CA THR A 15 3.72 16.71 -14.51
C THR A 15 2.36 17.23 -15.00
N ARG A 16 1.27 16.48 -14.76
CA ARG A 16 -0.10 16.98 -14.98
C ARG A 16 -0.56 17.98 -13.92
N PHE A 17 -0.10 17.87 -12.67
CA PHE A 17 -0.42 18.87 -11.65
C PHE A 17 0.40 20.16 -11.83
N GLU A 18 1.59 20.06 -12.41
CA GLU A 18 2.35 21.24 -12.89
C GLU A 18 1.60 21.95 -14.03
N GLN A 19 1.04 21.19 -15.00
CA GLN A 19 0.34 21.74 -16.16
C GLN A 19 -1.08 22.27 -15.85
N TYR A 20 -1.82 21.60 -14.96
CA TYR A 20 -3.25 21.87 -14.72
C TYR A 20 -3.58 22.30 -13.28
N GLY A 21 -2.57 22.52 -12.43
CA GLY A 21 -2.73 22.90 -11.03
C GLY A 21 -3.04 21.71 -10.10
N GLU A 22 -3.08 21.97 -8.78
CA GLU A 22 -3.22 20.95 -7.72
C GLU A 22 -4.54 20.16 -7.76
N THR A 23 -5.53 20.58 -8.55
CA THR A 23 -6.81 19.89 -8.73
C THR A 23 -7.35 20.15 -10.13
N PHE A 24 -7.62 19.10 -10.90
CA PHE A 24 -8.13 19.19 -12.27
C PHE A 24 -9.17 18.11 -12.59
N ALA A 25 -10.03 18.38 -13.58
CA ALA A 25 -11.01 17.41 -14.09
C ALA A 25 -10.46 16.69 -15.34
N ALA A 26 -10.84 15.41 -15.51
CA ALA A 26 -10.48 14.60 -16.67
C ALA A 26 -11.55 13.53 -16.97
N ILE A 27 -11.41 12.81 -18.07
CA ILE A 27 -12.24 11.66 -18.42
C ILE A 27 -11.41 10.39 -18.34
N LEU A 28 -11.82 9.43 -17.52
CA LEU A 28 -11.19 8.11 -17.38
C LEU A 28 -12.17 7.03 -17.86
N LEU A 29 -11.81 6.33 -18.94
CA LEU A 29 -12.62 5.25 -19.54
C LEU A 29 -14.10 5.65 -19.76
N GLY A 30 -14.32 6.87 -20.26
CA GLY A 30 -15.65 7.42 -20.54
C GLY A 30 -16.44 7.90 -19.30
N ALA A 31 -15.83 7.94 -18.12
CA ALA A 31 -16.44 8.47 -16.90
C ALA A 31 -15.74 9.77 -16.43
N PRO A 32 -16.49 10.74 -15.87
CA PRO A 32 -15.89 11.96 -15.30
C PRO A 32 -15.08 11.63 -14.04
N MET A 33 -13.90 12.24 -13.96
CA MET A 33 -12.91 12.04 -12.91
C MET A 33 -12.36 13.39 -12.45
N ILE A 34 -12.03 13.51 -11.17
CA ILE A 34 -11.22 14.62 -10.62
C ILE A 34 -9.91 14.03 -10.13
N ALA A 35 -8.79 14.68 -10.44
CA ALA A 35 -7.49 14.42 -9.83
C ALA A 35 -7.18 15.55 -8.84
N THR A 36 -6.66 15.24 -7.64
CA THR A 36 -6.31 16.25 -6.63
C THR A 36 -5.13 15.83 -5.77
N ILE A 37 -4.19 16.76 -5.57
CA ILE A 37 -3.14 16.73 -4.54
C ILE A 37 -3.29 17.86 -3.51
N ASP A 38 -4.24 18.79 -3.67
CA ASP A 38 -4.50 19.82 -2.66
C ASP A 38 -4.84 19.19 -1.28
N ARG A 39 -4.19 19.73 -0.25
CA ARG A 39 -4.23 19.20 1.12
C ARG A 39 -5.61 19.33 1.77
N LEU A 40 -6.37 20.38 1.46
CA LEU A 40 -7.72 20.56 2.01
C LEU A 40 -8.71 19.58 1.35
N ASN A 41 -8.63 19.40 0.03
CA ASN A 41 -9.38 18.39 -0.70
C ASN A 41 -9.14 16.97 -0.15
N VAL A 42 -7.87 16.61 0.12
CA VAL A 42 -7.53 15.33 0.77
C VAL A 42 -8.07 15.26 2.20
N GLN A 43 -7.91 16.31 3.00
CA GLN A 43 -8.45 16.38 4.37
C GLN A 43 -9.98 16.27 4.40
N THR A 44 -10.69 16.84 3.42
CA THR A 44 -12.15 16.73 3.29
C THR A 44 -12.57 15.31 2.91
N MET A 45 -11.95 14.71 1.90
CA MET A 45 -12.33 13.38 1.41
C MET A 45 -12.03 12.23 2.38
N PHE A 46 -10.88 12.28 3.05
CA PHE A 46 -10.41 11.20 3.92
C PHE A 46 -10.63 11.49 5.41
N GLY A 47 -10.80 12.76 5.78
CA GLY A 47 -11.01 13.24 7.14
C GLY A 47 -12.46 13.67 7.38
N SER A 48 -12.80 14.95 7.16
CA SER A 48 -14.03 15.56 7.69
C SER A 48 -15.33 15.00 7.08
N ASN A 49 -15.34 14.76 5.77
CA ASN A 49 -16.53 14.40 5.00
C ASN A 49 -16.49 12.95 4.48
N PHE A 50 -15.72 12.06 5.13
CA PHE A 50 -15.50 10.67 4.68
C PHE A 50 -16.79 9.89 4.37
N LYS A 51 -17.91 10.21 5.04
CA LYS A 51 -19.22 9.57 4.81
C LYS A 51 -19.76 9.81 3.40
N ASP A 52 -19.34 10.89 2.75
CA ASP A 52 -19.77 11.29 1.40
C ASP A 52 -18.88 10.72 0.29
N TYR A 53 -17.72 10.12 0.65
CA TYR A 53 -16.66 9.72 -0.28
C TYR A 53 -16.14 8.30 0.03
N GLY A 54 -16.53 7.31 -0.77
CA GLY A 54 -16.20 5.89 -0.49
C GLY A 54 -15.45 5.14 -1.61
N VAL A 55 -15.07 3.90 -1.32
CA VAL A 55 -14.31 2.99 -2.22
C VAL A 55 -15.20 1.92 -2.88
N GLN A 56 -16.35 1.62 -2.27
CA GLN A 56 -17.45 0.91 -2.90
C GLN A 56 -18.25 1.90 -3.79
N PRO A 57 -19.03 1.47 -4.78
CA PRO A 57 -18.88 0.21 -5.53
C PRO A 57 -17.60 0.16 -6.39
N LEU A 58 -16.81 1.23 -6.49
CA LEU A 58 -15.71 1.41 -7.47
C LEU A 58 -14.77 0.20 -7.58
N ARG A 59 -14.33 -0.39 -6.45
CA ARG A 59 -13.45 -1.57 -6.46
C ARG A 59 -14.19 -2.92 -6.36
N ARG A 60 -15.49 -2.95 -6.04
CA ARG A 60 -16.21 -4.17 -5.62
C ARG A 60 -16.25 -5.26 -6.70
N SER A 61 -16.69 -4.95 -7.92
CA SER A 61 -16.76 -5.93 -9.02
C SER A 61 -15.41 -6.51 -9.42
N ALA A 62 -14.33 -5.74 -9.23
CA ALA A 62 -12.97 -6.19 -9.51
C ALA A 62 -12.46 -7.14 -8.42
N THR A 63 -12.52 -6.73 -7.15
CA THR A 63 -11.84 -7.43 -6.04
C THR A 63 -12.69 -8.49 -5.33
N LEU A 64 -14.02 -8.49 -5.50
CA LEU A 64 -14.92 -9.44 -4.81
C LEU A 64 -14.51 -10.92 -4.94
N PRO A 65 -14.06 -11.45 -6.10
CA PRO A 65 -13.66 -12.85 -6.19
C PRO A 65 -12.47 -13.23 -5.30
N PHE A 66 -11.52 -12.31 -5.09
CA PHE A 66 -10.31 -12.57 -4.30
C PHE A 66 -10.46 -12.18 -2.82
N LEU A 67 -11.20 -11.12 -2.50
CA LEU A 67 -11.37 -10.62 -1.11
C LEU A 67 -12.66 -11.09 -0.41
N GLY A 68 -13.61 -11.69 -1.15
CA GLY A 68 -14.89 -12.15 -0.62
C GLY A 68 -15.84 -11.03 -0.17
N GLU A 69 -17.05 -11.41 0.26
CA GLU A 69 -18.06 -10.45 0.73
C GLU A 69 -17.68 -9.79 2.08
N ARG A 70 -17.02 -10.54 2.98
CA ARG A 70 -16.62 -10.06 4.32
C ARG A 70 -15.65 -8.88 4.30
N TRP A 71 -15.01 -8.59 3.16
CA TRP A 71 -14.22 -7.38 2.96
C TRP A 71 -15.06 -6.09 2.95
N PHE A 72 -16.32 -6.15 2.50
CA PHE A 72 -17.15 -4.95 2.29
C PHE A 72 -17.87 -4.47 3.56
N ILE A 73 -18.07 -5.34 4.56
CA ILE A 73 -18.49 -4.97 5.93
C ILE A 73 -17.33 -4.37 6.76
N TRP A 74 -16.50 -3.54 6.10
CA TRP A 74 -15.16 -3.15 6.56
C TRP A 74 -15.11 -2.54 7.97
N GLN A 75 -16.16 -1.83 8.40
CA GLN A 75 -16.23 -1.26 9.75
C GLN A 75 -16.33 -2.32 10.84
N GLN A 76 -17.12 -3.38 10.60
CA GLN A 76 -17.27 -4.51 11.51
C GLN A 76 -15.97 -5.32 11.55
N SER A 77 -15.43 -5.69 10.38
CA SER A 77 -14.16 -6.43 10.26
C SER A 77 -13.00 -5.68 10.92
N ARG A 78 -12.92 -4.35 10.77
CA ARG A 78 -11.93 -3.53 11.50
C ARG A 78 -12.18 -3.43 12.99
N THR A 79 -13.44 -3.43 13.44
CA THR A 79 -13.75 -3.40 14.88
C THR A 79 -13.31 -4.70 15.55
N LEU A 80 -13.50 -5.83 14.88
CA LEU A 80 -13.02 -7.15 15.31
C LEU A 80 -11.50 -7.26 15.30
N MET A 81 -10.82 -6.73 14.27
CA MET A 81 -9.36 -6.80 14.15
C MET A 81 -8.59 -5.74 14.95
N ARG A 82 -9.21 -4.63 15.37
CA ARG A 82 -8.51 -3.52 16.07
C ARG A 82 -7.78 -3.94 17.36
N PRO A 83 -8.29 -4.85 18.21
CA PRO A 83 -7.55 -5.34 19.38
C PRO A 83 -6.16 -5.89 19.00
N ASN A 84 -6.09 -6.62 17.88
CA ASN A 84 -4.87 -7.23 17.34
C ASN A 84 -3.89 -6.19 16.73
N PHE A 85 -4.17 -4.89 16.85
CA PHE A 85 -3.28 -3.78 16.45
C PHE A 85 -3.19 -2.66 17.52
N THR A 86 -3.39 -3.01 18.81
CA THR A 86 -3.13 -2.20 20.03
C THR A 86 -1.64 -2.06 20.46
N ARG A 87 -1.21 -2.46 21.69
CA ARG A 87 -0.03 -1.88 22.42
C ARG A 87 0.74 -2.83 23.40
N ALA A 88 0.97 -4.11 23.08
CA ALA A 88 1.96 -5.01 23.74
C ALA A 88 3.29 -5.30 22.95
N ASN A 89 3.55 -6.30 22.07
CA ASN A 89 2.79 -7.42 21.46
C ASN A 89 3.06 -7.62 19.93
N VAL A 90 2.89 -6.60 19.08
CA VAL A 90 3.58 -6.45 17.77
C VAL A 90 5.07 -6.33 18.07
N ALA A 91 5.40 -5.70 19.21
CA ALA A 91 6.70 -5.81 19.84
C ALA A 91 7.02 -7.23 20.40
N ASN A 92 6.44 -8.31 19.85
CA ASN A 92 6.97 -9.67 19.98
C ASN A 92 8.24 -9.80 19.10
N LEU A 93 9.23 -8.99 19.43
CA LEU A 93 10.55 -8.98 18.81
C LEU A 93 11.26 -10.35 18.91
N PRO A 94 11.05 -11.21 19.94
CA PRO A 94 11.59 -12.58 19.93
C PRO A 94 11.11 -13.45 18.75
N SER A 95 9.79 -13.45 18.43
CA SER A 95 9.29 -14.16 17.25
C SER A 95 9.74 -13.52 15.94
N PHE A 96 9.81 -12.18 15.88
CA PHE A 96 10.33 -11.49 14.71
C PHE A 96 11.82 -11.82 14.46
N GLU A 97 12.63 -11.78 15.52
CA GLU A 97 14.06 -12.13 15.50
C GLU A 97 14.29 -13.57 15.06
N LYS A 98 13.51 -14.53 15.56
CA LYS A 98 13.58 -15.94 15.16
C LYS A 98 13.46 -16.11 13.64
N ASN A 99 12.53 -15.39 13.00
CA ASN A 99 12.36 -15.44 11.55
C ASN A 99 13.41 -14.61 10.80
N LEU A 100 13.80 -13.46 11.35
CA LEU A 100 14.90 -12.65 10.81
C LEU A 100 16.24 -13.40 10.81
N GLN A 101 16.50 -14.26 11.80
CA GLN A 101 17.67 -15.14 11.86
C GLN A 101 17.61 -16.29 10.84
N LYS A 102 16.42 -16.72 10.38
CA LYS A 102 16.32 -17.60 9.21
C LYS A 102 16.71 -16.83 7.95
N PHE A 103 16.13 -15.64 7.75
CA PHE A 103 16.43 -14.74 6.62
C PHE A 103 17.94 -14.42 6.54
N PHE A 104 18.57 -14.07 7.66
CA PHE A 104 20.02 -13.80 7.72
C PHE A 104 20.93 -15.01 7.45
N LYS A 105 20.41 -16.25 7.40
CA LYS A 105 21.14 -17.45 6.95
C LYS A 105 20.97 -17.74 5.46
N LEU A 106 19.98 -17.13 4.80
CA LEU A 106 19.78 -17.20 3.35
C LEU A 106 20.54 -16.09 2.60
N LEU A 107 21.09 -15.12 3.32
CA LEU A 107 21.91 -14.05 2.76
C LEU A 107 23.39 -14.46 2.74
N PRO A 108 24.11 -14.22 1.63
CA PRO A 108 25.50 -14.63 1.48
C PRO A 108 26.45 -13.83 2.40
N GLU A 109 27.51 -14.51 2.83
CA GLU A 109 28.62 -13.92 3.61
C GLU A 109 29.95 -13.94 2.82
N ASP A 110 29.95 -14.50 1.61
CA ASP A 110 31.11 -14.59 0.70
C ASP A 110 31.26 -13.36 -0.24
N GLY A 111 30.31 -12.42 -0.19
CA GLY A 111 30.27 -11.25 -1.06
C GLY A 111 29.55 -11.46 -2.40
N SER A 112 28.89 -12.61 -2.61
CA SER A 112 28.04 -12.82 -3.78
C SER A 112 26.76 -11.97 -3.75
N THR A 113 26.15 -11.75 -4.92
CA THR A 113 24.93 -10.94 -5.08
C THR A 113 23.68 -11.79 -4.89
N VAL A 114 22.65 -11.23 -4.24
CA VAL A 114 21.38 -11.92 -3.94
C VAL A 114 20.19 -11.00 -4.21
N ASP A 115 19.10 -11.54 -4.79
CA ASP A 115 17.82 -10.83 -4.89
C ASP A 115 17.12 -10.84 -3.52
N LEU A 116 17.01 -9.65 -2.91
CA LEU A 116 16.34 -9.47 -1.63
C LEU A 116 14.82 -9.54 -1.74
N LYS A 117 14.21 -9.28 -2.91
CA LYS A 117 12.75 -9.19 -3.08
C LYS A 117 12.01 -10.48 -2.68
N PRO A 118 12.34 -11.68 -3.20
CA PRO A 118 11.65 -12.91 -2.81
C PRO A 118 11.94 -13.29 -1.35
N LEU A 119 13.14 -13.00 -0.84
CA LEU A 119 13.52 -13.31 0.55
C LEU A 119 12.76 -12.42 1.55
N LEU A 120 12.59 -11.13 1.24
CA LEU A 120 11.79 -10.19 2.03
C LEU A 120 10.29 -10.53 1.95
N CYS A 121 9.77 -11.00 0.80
CA CYS A 121 8.41 -11.51 0.71
C CYS A 121 8.19 -12.77 1.57
N LYS A 122 9.14 -13.70 1.59
CA LYS A 122 9.10 -14.90 2.47
C LYS A 122 9.15 -14.50 3.95
N LEU A 123 10.06 -13.58 4.33
CA LEU A 123 10.16 -13.04 5.68
C LEU A 123 8.85 -12.39 6.14
N PHE A 124 8.30 -11.47 5.34
CA PHE A 124 7.04 -10.78 5.67
C PHE A 124 5.87 -11.74 5.89
N ILE A 125 5.83 -12.86 5.16
CA ILE A 125 4.75 -13.86 5.32
C ILE A 125 4.99 -14.71 6.58
N ASP A 126 6.22 -15.20 6.83
CA ASP A 126 6.54 -15.91 8.08
C ASP A 126 6.26 -15.05 9.32
N THR A 127 6.60 -13.76 9.29
CA THR A 127 6.39 -12.86 10.43
C THR A 127 4.93 -12.46 10.57
N SER A 128 4.22 -12.15 9.48
CA SER A 128 2.77 -11.89 9.51
C SER A 128 1.98 -13.08 10.06
N THR A 129 2.44 -14.31 9.81
CA THR A 129 1.66 -15.52 10.13
C THR A 129 1.97 -16.04 11.52
N GLU A 130 3.23 -15.94 11.97
CA GLU A 130 3.56 -16.04 13.39
C GLU A 130 2.86 -14.93 14.21
N TYR A 131 2.61 -13.75 13.62
CA TYR A 131 1.87 -12.66 14.25
C TYR A 131 0.35 -12.89 14.35
N PHE A 132 -0.33 -13.29 13.27
CA PHE A 132 -1.78 -13.47 13.29
C PHE A 132 -2.25 -14.82 13.83
N PHE A 133 -1.40 -15.85 13.80
CA PHE A 133 -1.80 -17.25 14.04
C PHE A 133 -0.91 -17.98 15.04
N GLY A 134 0.13 -17.32 15.59
CA GLY A 134 1.11 -17.93 16.50
C GLY A 134 2.11 -18.89 15.82
N GLU A 135 2.00 -19.10 14.50
CA GLU A 135 2.76 -20.10 13.75
C GLU A 135 3.28 -19.53 12.42
N SER A 136 4.60 -19.49 12.26
CA SER A 136 5.26 -19.14 10.99
C SER A 136 5.03 -20.24 9.95
N MET A 137 4.81 -19.87 8.69
CA MET A 137 4.67 -20.83 7.57
C MET A 137 5.98 -21.53 7.15
N ASP A 138 7.09 -21.11 7.74
CA ASP A 138 8.46 -21.59 7.51
C ASP A 138 8.91 -21.45 6.04
N MET A 139 8.43 -20.38 5.40
CA MET A 139 8.80 -19.92 4.07
C MET A 139 10.31 -19.72 3.91
N LEU A 140 11.00 -19.35 4.99
CA LEU A 140 12.46 -19.17 5.04
C LEU A 140 13.26 -20.46 5.34
N SER A 141 12.60 -21.61 5.50
CA SER A 141 13.27 -22.90 5.66
C SER A 141 13.79 -23.46 4.32
N PRO A 142 14.91 -24.18 4.28
CA PRO A 142 15.31 -24.99 3.12
C PRO A 142 14.27 -26.07 2.79
N GLU A 143 13.63 -26.63 3.80
CA GLU A 143 12.62 -27.69 3.70
C GLU A 143 11.21 -27.08 3.72
N GLN A 144 10.91 -26.20 2.75
CA GLN A 144 9.59 -25.58 2.63
C GLN A 144 8.50 -26.67 2.51
N PRO A 145 7.42 -26.61 3.32
CA PRO A 145 6.26 -27.49 3.12
C PRO A 145 5.68 -27.27 1.71
N VAL A 146 5.32 -28.33 0.98
CA VAL A 146 4.92 -28.24 -0.44
C VAL A 146 3.77 -27.23 -0.66
N ARG A 147 2.82 -27.17 0.28
CA ARG A 147 1.67 -26.24 0.28
C ARG A 147 2.05 -24.76 0.46
N THR A 148 3.23 -24.48 1.02
CA THR A 148 3.74 -23.14 1.34
C THR A 148 4.13 -22.37 0.07
N GLN A 149 4.87 -22.99 -0.87
CA GLN A 149 5.17 -22.36 -2.17
C GLN A 149 3.96 -22.34 -3.11
N GLU A 150 3.10 -23.37 -3.08
CA GLU A 150 1.84 -23.38 -3.84
C GLU A 150 0.95 -22.18 -3.47
N PHE A 151 0.87 -21.86 -2.17
CA PHE A 151 0.18 -20.66 -1.69
C PHE A 151 0.82 -19.36 -2.21
N LEU A 152 2.14 -19.21 -2.20
CA LEU A 152 2.81 -18.00 -2.72
C LEU A 152 2.43 -17.74 -4.19
N ASP A 153 2.58 -18.76 -5.03
CA ASP A 153 2.31 -18.67 -6.46
C ASP A 153 0.83 -18.32 -6.73
N ALA A 154 -0.08 -18.93 -5.97
CA ALA A 154 -1.50 -18.64 -6.01
C ALA A 154 -1.83 -17.22 -5.51
N PHE A 155 -1.24 -16.78 -4.41
CA PHE A 155 -1.47 -15.47 -3.81
C PHE A 155 -1.00 -14.34 -4.74
N HIS A 156 0.22 -14.45 -5.27
CA HIS A 156 0.75 -13.48 -6.23
C HIS A 156 -0.06 -13.46 -7.54
N TYR A 157 -0.46 -14.62 -8.06
CA TYR A 157 -1.28 -14.67 -9.29
C TYR A 157 -2.71 -14.12 -9.05
N GLY A 158 -3.28 -14.36 -7.86
CA GLY A 158 -4.53 -13.75 -7.41
C GLY A 158 -4.45 -12.23 -7.25
N GLN A 159 -3.34 -11.71 -6.73
CA GLN A 159 -3.07 -10.26 -6.71
C GLN A 159 -2.97 -9.68 -8.12
N PHE A 160 -2.19 -10.31 -9.01
CA PHE A 160 -2.03 -9.89 -10.41
C PHE A 160 -3.37 -9.83 -11.17
N GLY A 161 -4.15 -10.91 -11.14
CA GLY A 161 -5.46 -10.95 -11.78
C GLY A 161 -6.45 -9.94 -11.18
N THR A 162 -6.38 -9.70 -9.86
CA THR A 162 -7.16 -8.62 -9.20
C THR A 162 -6.74 -7.24 -9.69
N GLY A 163 -5.45 -7.00 -9.92
CA GLY A 163 -4.90 -5.79 -10.54
C GLY A 163 -5.43 -5.56 -11.96
N ARG A 164 -5.38 -6.59 -12.81
CA ARG A 164 -5.97 -6.53 -14.18
C ARG A 164 -7.47 -6.24 -14.15
N ARG A 165 -8.21 -6.87 -13.22
CA ARG A 165 -9.65 -6.61 -13.02
C ARG A 165 -9.93 -5.18 -12.56
N LEU A 166 -9.07 -4.60 -11.71
CA LEU A 166 -9.18 -3.18 -11.30
C LEU A 166 -8.93 -2.23 -12.48
N GLN A 167 -7.92 -2.51 -13.31
CA GLN A 167 -7.62 -1.72 -14.52
C GLN A 167 -8.76 -1.76 -15.54
N LEU A 168 -9.44 -2.91 -15.70
CA LEU A 168 -10.62 -3.08 -16.56
C LEU A 168 -11.89 -2.39 -16.01
N GLY A 169 -11.98 -2.15 -14.70
CA GLY A 169 -13.09 -1.43 -14.07
C GLY A 169 -14.47 -2.04 -14.37
N LYS A 170 -15.29 -1.35 -15.17
CA LYS A 170 -16.61 -1.85 -15.62
C LYS A 170 -16.50 -3.12 -16.48
N LEU A 171 -15.38 -3.30 -17.20
CA LEU A 171 -15.15 -4.42 -18.11
C LEU A 171 -14.54 -5.65 -17.41
N ALA A 172 -14.42 -5.65 -16.06
CA ALA A 172 -13.86 -6.77 -15.29
C ALA A 172 -14.60 -8.12 -15.48
N PHE A 173 -15.80 -8.14 -16.05
CA PHE A 173 -16.52 -9.38 -16.41
C PHE A 173 -15.92 -10.10 -17.64
N LEU A 174 -15.08 -9.42 -18.43
CA LEU A 174 -14.33 -10.01 -19.55
C LEU A 174 -13.08 -10.76 -19.08
N TYR A 175 -12.57 -10.48 -17.86
CA TYR A 175 -11.41 -11.19 -17.30
C TYR A 175 -11.81 -12.59 -16.81
N ARG A 176 -11.77 -13.57 -17.72
CA ARG A 176 -12.18 -14.97 -17.53
C ARG A 176 -10.99 -15.94 -17.50
N ASP A 177 -9.95 -15.55 -16.78
CA ASP A 177 -8.74 -16.35 -16.58
C ASP A 177 -8.98 -17.50 -15.59
N LYS A 178 -8.87 -18.75 -16.06
CA LYS A 178 -9.04 -19.95 -15.23
C LYS A 178 -8.01 -20.03 -14.10
N LYS A 179 -6.74 -19.70 -14.36
CA LYS A 179 -5.67 -19.80 -13.36
C LYS A 179 -5.95 -18.85 -12.20
N TYR A 180 -6.42 -17.64 -12.48
CA TYR A 180 -6.85 -16.68 -11.44
C TYR A 180 -7.95 -17.25 -10.52
N TYR A 181 -8.97 -17.91 -11.08
CA TYR A 181 -10.06 -18.51 -10.28
C TYR A 181 -9.64 -19.78 -9.53
N ASP A 182 -8.64 -20.52 -9.98
CA ASP A 182 -8.08 -21.65 -9.24
C ASP A 182 -7.14 -21.17 -8.12
N SER A 183 -6.30 -20.17 -8.39
CA SER A 183 -5.44 -19.51 -7.39
C SER A 183 -6.24 -18.90 -6.23
N ILE A 184 -7.44 -18.37 -6.48
CA ILE A 184 -8.36 -17.94 -5.42
C ILE A 184 -8.69 -19.08 -4.44
N LYS A 185 -8.97 -20.29 -4.94
CA LYS A 185 -9.35 -21.43 -4.10
C LYS A 185 -8.21 -21.86 -3.18
N VAL A 186 -6.99 -21.92 -3.72
CA VAL A 186 -5.77 -22.23 -2.94
C VAL A 186 -5.56 -21.18 -1.85
N ALA A 187 -5.66 -19.89 -2.19
CA ALA A 187 -5.48 -18.80 -1.23
C ALA A 187 -6.56 -18.78 -0.12
N HIS A 188 -7.82 -19.10 -0.44
CA HIS A 188 -8.91 -19.17 0.56
C HIS A 188 -8.79 -20.40 1.46
N ALA A 189 -8.63 -21.60 0.89
CA ALA A 189 -8.48 -22.84 1.66
C ALA A 189 -7.20 -22.89 2.53
N PHE A 190 -6.25 -21.99 2.28
CA PHE A 190 -5.07 -21.75 3.10
C PHE A 190 -5.34 -20.73 4.22
N ALA A 191 -6.05 -19.64 3.92
CA ALA A 191 -6.46 -18.65 4.92
C ALA A 191 -7.38 -19.27 5.99
N ASP A 192 -8.36 -20.08 5.58
CA ASP A 192 -9.33 -20.70 6.50
C ASP A 192 -8.64 -21.57 7.57
N PHE A 193 -7.66 -22.40 7.18
CA PHE A 193 -6.86 -23.25 8.08
C PHE A 193 -6.13 -22.46 9.19
N TYR A 194 -5.71 -21.23 8.89
CA TYR A 194 -5.03 -20.37 9.84
C TYR A 194 -5.99 -19.50 10.66
N VAL A 195 -7.13 -19.10 10.11
CA VAL A 195 -8.19 -18.36 10.83
C VAL A 195 -8.70 -19.16 12.04
N ASP A 196 -8.84 -20.48 11.91
CA ASP A 196 -9.25 -21.36 13.02
C ASP A 196 -8.22 -21.41 14.18
N LYS A 197 -6.96 -21.02 13.95
CA LYS A 197 -5.91 -20.89 14.98
C LYS A 197 -5.83 -19.48 15.62
N ALA A 198 -6.46 -18.47 15.02
CA ALA A 198 -6.11 -17.04 15.17
C ALA A 198 -6.57 -16.32 16.47
N ILE A 199 -6.95 -17.04 17.53
CA ILE A 199 -7.81 -16.46 18.60
C ILE A 199 -7.02 -15.68 19.70
N GLU A 200 -5.69 -15.75 19.74
CA GLU A 200 -4.88 -15.18 20.84
C GLU A 200 -3.80 -14.14 20.43
N TYR A 201 -3.57 -13.14 21.30
CA TYR A 201 -2.50 -12.09 21.30
C TYR A 201 -2.51 -10.88 20.32
N ARG A 202 -1.86 -9.77 20.78
CA ARG A 202 -2.13 -8.31 20.52
C ARG A 202 -1.02 -7.44 21.19
N ALA A 203 -0.38 -6.33 20.75
CA ALA A 203 -0.08 -5.62 19.47
C ALA A 203 1.00 -4.45 19.68
N ASP A 204 1.32 -3.36 18.91
CA ASP A 204 2.18 -2.11 19.22
C ASP A 204 2.90 -1.36 18.02
N ARG A 205 3.47 -0.15 18.28
CA ARG A 205 4.32 0.93 17.64
C ARG A 205 5.75 0.60 17.10
N LEU A 206 6.47 1.35 16.22
CA LEU A 206 6.28 2.53 15.31
C LEU A 206 7.65 2.96 14.65
N TYR A 207 7.70 3.33 13.34
CA TYR A 207 8.69 4.16 12.57
C TYR A 207 8.53 4.13 11.02
N SER A 208 8.77 5.23 10.28
CA SER A 208 7.95 5.53 9.08
C SER A 208 8.55 6.17 7.78
N GLN A 209 9.88 6.28 7.54
CA GLN A 209 10.38 7.14 6.43
C GLN A 209 10.17 6.64 4.97
N ALA A 210 10.50 5.39 4.65
CA ALA A 210 10.62 4.93 3.24
C ALA A 210 9.31 5.05 2.43
N LEU A 211 8.18 4.88 3.11
CA LEU A 211 6.82 4.87 2.56
C LEU A 211 6.36 6.24 2.00
N ARG A 212 7.14 7.31 2.21
CA ARG A 212 6.92 8.61 1.55
C ARG A 212 7.20 8.56 0.07
N LEU A 213 8.42 8.17 -0.30
CA LEU A 213 8.88 8.21 -1.69
C LEU A 213 8.35 7.04 -2.51
N TYR A 214 8.20 5.87 -1.86
CA TYR A 214 7.71 4.63 -2.45
C TYR A 214 6.43 4.15 -1.74
N PRO A 215 5.29 4.85 -1.89
CA PRO A 215 4.03 4.46 -1.26
C PRO A 215 3.49 3.19 -1.92
N VAL A 216 3.34 2.12 -1.13
CA VAL A 216 2.84 0.79 -1.55
C VAL A 216 1.52 0.87 -2.32
N ALA A 217 0.67 1.84 -1.96
CA ALA A 217 -0.46 2.25 -2.79
C ALA A 217 -0.13 3.59 -3.49
N SER A 218 0.37 3.53 -4.73
CA SER A 218 0.73 4.74 -5.50
C SER A 218 -0.45 5.68 -5.77
N ILE A 219 -1.69 5.16 -5.75
CA ILE A 219 -2.92 5.90 -6.03
C ILE A 219 -4.03 5.56 -5.02
N ALA A 220 -4.52 6.58 -4.31
CA ALA A 220 -5.75 6.51 -3.54
C ALA A 220 -6.95 6.98 -4.38
N SER A 221 -8.11 6.35 -4.21
CA SER A 221 -9.33 6.63 -4.98
C SER A 221 -10.56 6.74 -4.08
N ARG A 222 -11.49 7.64 -4.44
CA ARG A 222 -12.82 7.77 -3.85
C ARG A 222 -13.89 7.95 -4.93
N LYS A 223 -15.14 7.73 -4.56
CA LYS A 223 -16.32 8.02 -5.38
C LYS A 223 -17.33 8.79 -4.52
N ALA A 224 -17.85 9.90 -5.05
CA ALA A 224 -18.86 10.70 -4.36
C ALA A 224 -20.19 9.93 -4.27
N TYR A 225 -20.78 9.87 -3.08
CA TYR A 225 -22.05 9.17 -2.80
C TYR A 225 -23.28 10.06 -2.94
N LYS A 226 -23.10 11.37 -2.82
CA LYS A 226 -24.09 12.43 -3.05
C LYS A 226 -23.45 13.56 -3.86
N ASP A 227 -24.26 14.53 -4.28
CA ASP A 227 -23.74 15.79 -4.78
C ASP A 227 -23.10 16.57 -3.62
N GLY A 228 -21.97 17.23 -3.87
CA GLY A 228 -21.19 17.89 -2.84
C GLY A 228 -20.19 18.89 -3.41
N VAL A 229 -19.25 19.30 -2.57
CA VAL A 229 -18.23 20.32 -2.88
C VAL A 229 -16.87 19.85 -2.37
N LEU A 230 -15.82 20.10 -3.16
CA LEU A 230 -14.44 20.10 -2.70
C LEU A 230 -14.01 21.56 -2.46
N PRO A 231 -13.29 21.88 -1.37
CA PRO A 231 -12.96 23.26 -1.02
C PRO A 231 -12.07 23.98 -2.04
N ARG A 232 -11.34 23.28 -2.91
CA ARG A 232 -10.41 23.85 -3.90
C ARG A 232 -10.45 23.14 -5.26
N GLY A 233 -9.91 23.81 -6.27
CA GLY A 233 -9.81 23.37 -7.67
C GLY A 233 -10.54 24.26 -8.68
N GLY A 234 -11.09 25.40 -8.23
CA GLY A 234 -11.89 26.30 -9.05
C GLY A 234 -11.44 27.75 -8.98
N GLY A 235 -12.01 28.58 -9.86
CA GLY A 235 -11.60 29.98 -10.03
C GLY A 235 -10.25 30.13 -10.75
N PRO A 236 -9.84 31.36 -11.12
CA PRO A 236 -8.61 31.58 -11.90
C PRO A 236 -7.31 31.18 -11.18
N ASP A 237 -7.34 31.07 -9.85
CA ASP A 237 -6.17 30.77 -9.00
C ASP A 237 -6.22 29.36 -8.39
N GLY A 238 -7.22 28.54 -8.76
CA GLY A 238 -7.46 27.20 -8.26
C GLY A 238 -7.94 27.10 -6.80
N LYS A 239 -8.10 28.21 -6.06
CA LYS A 239 -8.42 28.17 -4.62
C LYS A 239 -9.91 28.25 -4.30
N SER A 240 -10.77 28.47 -5.29
CA SER A 240 -12.22 28.48 -5.09
C SER A 240 -12.79 27.05 -5.04
N PRO A 241 -13.94 26.83 -4.37
CA PRO A 241 -14.54 25.50 -4.29
C PRO A 241 -15.07 25.00 -5.64
N ILE A 242 -15.13 23.67 -5.81
CA ILE A 242 -15.71 23.02 -7.00
C ILE A 242 -16.86 22.10 -6.64
N PHE A 243 -17.90 22.12 -7.48
CA PHE A 243 -19.01 21.18 -7.39
C PHE A 243 -18.58 19.77 -7.82
N VAL A 244 -18.92 18.77 -7.00
CA VAL A 244 -18.69 17.36 -7.28
C VAL A 244 -20.04 16.66 -7.41
N ARG A 245 -20.38 16.24 -8.63
CA ARG A 245 -21.58 15.43 -8.88
C ARG A 245 -21.47 14.05 -8.24
N LYS A 246 -22.59 13.55 -7.72
CA LYS A 246 -22.79 12.17 -7.27
C LYS A 246 -22.26 11.18 -8.31
N GLY A 247 -21.41 10.27 -7.85
CA GLY A 247 -20.82 9.22 -8.68
C GLY A 247 -19.52 9.59 -9.40
N THR A 248 -19.08 10.85 -9.38
CA THR A 248 -17.73 11.24 -9.83
C THR A 248 -16.65 10.46 -9.05
N VAL A 249 -15.63 10.00 -9.77
CA VAL A 249 -14.45 9.35 -9.17
C VAL A 249 -13.40 10.42 -8.90
N ILE A 250 -12.90 10.49 -7.67
CA ILE A 250 -11.81 11.40 -7.29
C ILE A 250 -10.56 10.56 -7.02
N ILE A 251 -9.43 11.00 -7.56
CA ILE A 251 -8.15 10.31 -7.48
C ILE A 251 -7.10 11.22 -6.84
N THR A 252 -6.37 10.67 -5.87
CA THR A 252 -5.23 11.31 -5.21
C THR A 252 -4.01 10.43 -5.43
N PRO A 253 -3.12 10.78 -6.38
CA PRO A 253 -1.84 10.10 -6.57
C PRO A 253 -0.94 10.35 -5.35
N LEU A 254 -0.73 9.32 -4.53
CA LEU A 254 0.06 9.44 -3.30
C LEU A 254 1.53 9.73 -3.62
N TYR A 255 2.03 9.20 -4.73
CA TYR A 255 3.37 9.47 -5.24
C TYR A 255 3.66 10.98 -5.34
N SER A 256 2.76 11.74 -5.97
CA SER A 256 2.88 13.19 -6.17
C SER A 256 2.55 13.99 -4.89
N LEU A 257 1.49 13.59 -4.16
CA LEU A 257 1.10 14.21 -2.89
C LEU A 257 2.26 14.20 -1.86
N HIS A 258 2.98 13.08 -1.76
CA HIS A 258 4.09 12.91 -0.84
C HIS A 258 5.38 13.64 -1.27
N ARG A 259 5.36 14.34 -2.42
CA ARG A 259 6.48 15.11 -3.00
C ARG A 259 6.25 16.62 -3.01
N LEU A 260 5.08 17.10 -2.54
CA LEU A 260 4.74 18.53 -2.45
C LEU A 260 5.87 19.37 -1.80
N ALA A 261 6.54 20.18 -2.61
CA ALA A 261 7.75 20.91 -2.21
C ALA A 261 7.49 22.01 -1.15
N ASP A 262 6.25 22.49 -1.02
CA ASP A 262 5.86 23.44 0.04
C ASP A 262 5.88 22.78 1.44
N CYS A 263 5.55 21.48 1.50
CA CYS A 263 5.50 20.67 2.71
C CYS A 263 6.81 19.92 3.00
N PHE A 264 7.56 19.55 1.96
CA PHE A 264 8.70 18.61 2.06
C PHE A 264 10.03 19.28 1.69
N LYS A 265 10.34 20.40 2.35
CA LYS A 265 11.57 21.19 2.14
C LYS A 265 12.84 20.48 2.67
N PRO A 266 14.05 20.76 2.14
CA PRO A 266 14.34 21.68 1.03
C PRO A 266 13.95 21.14 -0.35
N ASP A 267 13.78 19.83 -0.49
CA ASP A 267 13.59 19.13 -1.77
C ASP A 267 12.58 18.00 -1.60
N GLY A 268 11.47 18.07 -2.34
CA GLY A 268 10.35 17.13 -2.22
C GLY A 268 10.71 15.72 -2.66
N ASP A 269 11.56 15.56 -3.66
CA ASP A 269 11.86 14.29 -4.32
C ASP A 269 13.02 13.55 -3.66
N LYS A 270 13.98 14.26 -3.07
CA LYS A 270 15.15 13.64 -2.44
C LYS A 270 14.85 12.94 -1.12
N VAL A 271 15.67 11.92 -0.82
CA VAL A 271 15.79 11.31 0.51
C VAL A 271 16.54 12.29 1.41
N VAL A 272 15.85 12.89 2.38
CA VAL A 272 16.44 13.76 3.40
C VAL A 272 16.02 13.24 4.78
N PRO A 273 16.84 12.45 5.49
CA PRO A 273 16.49 11.89 6.80
C PRO A 273 16.20 12.96 7.86
N SER A 274 17.09 13.95 7.99
CA SER A 274 16.98 15.04 8.98
C SER A 274 15.77 15.95 8.81
N ARG A 275 15.00 15.82 7.73
CA ARG A 275 13.68 16.45 7.59
C ARG A 275 12.74 16.08 8.74
N TRP A 276 12.81 14.84 9.24
CA TRP A 276 11.94 14.36 10.30
C TRP A 276 12.38 14.78 11.71
N GLU A 277 13.58 15.36 11.83
CA GLU A 277 14.10 15.95 13.08
C GLU A 277 13.59 17.40 13.27
N ASP A 278 13.13 18.06 12.20
CA ASP A 278 12.55 19.42 12.25
C ASP A 278 11.26 19.43 13.08
N PRO A 279 11.24 20.07 14.27
CA PRO A 279 10.07 20.10 15.13
C PRO A 279 8.94 20.96 14.56
N SER A 280 9.15 21.74 13.49
CA SER A 280 8.12 22.48 12.77
C SER A 280 7.39 21.66 11.70
N LEU A 281 7.95 20.53 11.25
CA LEU A 281 7.38 19.72 10.18
C LEU A 281 6.01 19.14 10.56
N ARG A 282 4.94 19.65 9.95
CA ARG A 282 3.56 19.16 10.13
C ARG A 282 2.90 18.93 8.77
N PRO A 283 3.18 17.80 8.09
CA PRO A 283 2.72 17.58 6.72
C PRO A 283 1.20 17.32 6.64
N GLY A 284 0.61 16.81 7.72
CA GLY A 284 -0.83 16.55 7.80
C GLY A 284 -1.31 15.69 6.64
N ALA A 285 -2.34 16.16 5.92
CA ALA A 285 -2.92 15.47 4.78
C ALA A 285 -1.97 15.31 3.56
N ALA A 286 -0.79 15.94 3.54
CA ALA A 286 0.24 15.64 2.54
C ALA A 286 1.11 14.42 2.87
N TYR A 287 0.99 13.83 4.07
CA TYR A 287 1.67 12.57 4.40
C TYR A 287 0.68 11.50 4.87
N ILE A 288 0.28 10.63 3.94
CA ILE A 288 -0.74 9.59 4.17
C ILE A 288 -0.25 8.19 3.71
N PRO A 289 0.96 7.74 4.11
CA PRO A 289 1.56 6.45 3.68
C PRO A 289 0.67 5.25 4.01
N PHE A 290 -0.05 5.33 5.12
CA PHE A 290 -1.01 4.34 5.59
C PHE A 290 -2.46 4.79 5.39
N GLY A 291 -2.72 5.83 4.61
CA GLY A 291 -4.02 6.51 4.55
C GLY A 291 -4.24 7.51 5.70
N TRP A 292 -5.48 7.94 5.89
CA TRP A 292 -5.84 9.04 6.80
C TRP A 292 -7.21 8.83 7.46
N GLY A 293 -7.37 9.43 8.64
CA GLY A 293 -8.62 9.42 9.42
C GLY A 293 -9.12 8.00 9.74
N ILE A 294 -10.43 7.81 9.63
CA ILE A 294 -11.10 6.51 9.86
C ILE A 294 -10.70 5.41 8.86
N HIS A 295 -9.88 5.73 7.86
CA HIS A 295 -9.36 4.79 6.87
C HIS A 295 -7.88 4.43 7.05
N THR A 296 -7.13 5.06 7.97
CA THR A 296 -5.71 4.73 8.23
C THR A 296 -5.50 3.24 8.48
N CYS A 297 -4.42 2.64 7.96
CA CYS A 297 -4.13 1.22 8.06
C CYS A 297 -4.12 0.76 9.53
N PRO A 298 -4.85 -0.31 9.91
CA PRO A 298 -4.80 -0.80 11.29
C PRO A 298 -3.42 -1.37 11.62
N ALA A 299 -2.78 -2.03 10.65
CA ALA A 299 -1.44 -2.61 10.77
C ALA A 299 -0.28 -1.62 10.58
N GLN A 300 -0.53 -0.29 10.61
CA GLN A 300 0.51 0.72 10.43
C GLN A 300 1.72 0.44 11.34
N HIS A 301 1.48 0.36 12.64
CA HIS A 301 2.53 0.18 13.64
C HIS A 301 3.29 -1.16 13.53
N LEU A 302 2.70 -2.19 12.90
CA LEU A 302 3.33 -3.49 12.64
C LEU A 302 4.35 -3.38 11.51
N ALA A 303 3.91 -3.03 10.30
CA ALA A 303 4.81 -2.88 9.16
C ALA A 303 5.96 -1.88 9.45
N GLU A 304 5.65 -0.84 10.22
CA GLU A 304 6.63 0.12 10.72
C GLU A 304 7.72 -0.48 11.65
N ILE A 305 7.39 -1.42 12.57
CA ILE A 305 8.41 -2.16 13.33
C ILE A 305 9.25 -3.03 12.41
N GLU A 306 8.58 -3.85 11.60
CA GLU A 306 9.25 -4.92 10.86
C GLU A 306 10.33 -4.33 9.93
N ILE A 307 10.03 -3.19 9.31
CA ILE A 307 10.98 -2.37 8.56
C ILE A 307 12.10 -1.85 9.47
N ALA A 308 11.77 -1.13 10.56
CA ALA A 308 12.78 -0.46 11.39
C ALA A 308 13.75 -1.45 12.08
N TYR A 309 13.23 -2.57 12.59
CA TYR A 309 14.03 -3.61 13.23
C TYR A 309 14.88 -4.37 12.20
N THR A 310 14.32 -4.75 11.04
CA THR A 310 15.09 -5.38 9.96
C THR A 310 16.26 -4.50 9.53
N LEU A 311 16.02 -3.21 9.26
CA LEU A 311 17.06 -2.27 8.86
C LEU A 311 18.14 -2.10 9.94
N ALA A 312 17.75 -1.92 11.20
CA ALA A 312 18.69 -1.81 12.32
C ALA A 312 19.55 -3.06 12.48
N ARG A 313 18.98 -4.25 12.30
CA ARG A 313 19.70 -5.53 12.42
C ARG A 313 20.56 -5.85 11.20
N MET A 314 20.15 -5.44 9.99
CA MET A 314 21.01 -5.48 8.81
C MET A 314 22.24 -4.57 8.99
N ALA A 315 22.04 -3.33 9.46
CA ALA A 315 23.14 -2.40 9.75
C ALA A 315 24.07 -2.86 10.90
N GLN A 316 23.62 -3.78 11.76
CA GLN A 316 24.47 -4.44 12.76
C GLN A 316 25.24 -5.64 12.23
N LYS A 317 24.71 -6.39 11.24
CA LYS A 317 25.37 -7.58 10.67
C LYS A 317 26.31 -7.24 9.50
N TRP A 318 25.95 -6.29 8.63
CA TRP A 318 26.78 -5.91 7.48
C TRP A 318 27.31 -4.48 7.61
N LYS A 319 28.63 -4.32 7.46
CA LYS A 319 29.32 -3.02 7.51
C LYS A 319 28.99 -2.12 6.31
N TYR A 320 28.69 -2.72 5.17
CA TYR A 320 28.32 -2.06 3.92
C TYR A 320 27.24 -2.89 3.21
N LEU A 321 26.38 -2.22 2.45
CA LEU A 321 25.44 -2.81 1.50
C LEU A 321 25.59 -2.04 0.19
N GLU A 322 25.56 -2.74 -0.93
CA GLU A 322 25.79 -2.19 -2.27
C GLU A 322 24.59 -2.57 -3.16
N CYS A 323 24.03 -1.60 -3.88
CA CYS A 323 23.01 -1.89 -4.87
C CYS A 323 23.66 -2.56 -6.10
N ARG A 324 22.99 -3.58 -6.64
CA ARG A 324 23.46 -4.34 -7.83
C ARG A 324 22.41 -4.38 -8.94
N ASP A 325 21.42 -3.49 -8.86
CA ASP A 325 20.43 -3.27 -9.93
C ASP A 325 21.08 -2.54 -11.11
N GLU A 326 20.50 -2.67 -12.31
CA GLU A 326 21.03 -2.05 -13.55
C GLU A 326 20.94 -0.50 -13.55
N VAL A 327 20.16 0.07 -12.64
CA VAL A 327 19.92 1.51 -12.45
C VAL A 327 19.77 1.83 -10.96
N GLU A 328 20.20 3.03 -10.53
CA GLU A 328 19.96 3.49 -9.15
C GLU A 328 18.53 4.04 -8.96
N GLU A 329 17.87 4.44 -10.05
CA GLU A 329 16.51 4.96 -10.01
C GLU A 329 15.46 3.86 -9.84
N TRP A 330 14.57 4.04 -8.87
CA TRP A 330 13.41 3.15 -8.69
C TRP A 330 12.52 3.11 -9.93
N LEU A 331 12.40 1.92 -10.55
CA LEU A 331 11.52 1.67 -11.67
C LEU A 331 10.14 1.19 -11.20
N GLU A 332 9.06 1.77 -11.74
CA GLU A 332 7.71 1.30 -11.43
C GLU A 332 7.41 -0.04 -12.16
N GLU A 333 6.79 -0.99 -11.44
CA GLU A 333 6.31 -2.27 -12.02
C GLU A 333 4.93 -2.13 -12.71
N LEU A 334 4.43 -0.90 -12.92
CA LEU A 334 3.11 -0.59 -13.46
C LEU A 334 3.01 -0.74 -15.00
N ARG A 335 3.47 -1.88 -15.51
CA ARG A 335 3.38 -2.27 -16.92
C ARG A 335 1.92 -2.66 -17.26
N VAL A 336 1.39 -2.20 -18.40
CA VAL A 336 -0.06 -2.20 -18.75
C VAL A 336 -0.40 -3.15 -19.90
#